data_AF-A0A420DCB9-F1
#
_entry.id   AF-A0A420DCB9-F1
#
_cell.length_a   1.000
_cell.length_b   1.000
_cell.length_c   1.000
_cell.angle_alpha   90.00
_cell.angle_beta   90.00
_cell.angle_gamma   90.00
#
_symmetry.space_group_name_H-M   'P 1'
#
loop_
_entity.id
_entity.type
_entity.pdbx_description
1 polymer ?
#
loop_
_entity_poly.entity_id
_entity_poly.type
_entity_poly.pdbx_seq_one_letter_code
_entity_poly.pdbx_strand_id
1 'polypeptide(L)'
;MNIETARYISNYYHRFFNDKENIAHRHIDSLFKLNGEPESSSRYKIYKRKGWITTDKEALELIKNGETEFFINTANRILKEYKSEIFLNNCPNCKKLARTPKARQCRHCGNKWFE
;
A
#
# COMPACT_ATOMS: atom_id res chain seq x y z
N MET A 1 5.99 4.76 -12.26
CA MET A 1 6.43 4.67 -10.85
C MET A 1 6.85 3.24 -10.55
N ASN A 2 7.87 2.99 -9.74
CA ASN A 2 8.23 1.63 -9.32
C ASN A 2 7.38 1.16 -8.12
N ILE A 3 7.37 -0.15 -7.85
CA ILE A 3 6.54 -0.73 -6.77
C ILE A 3 6.99 -0.29 -5.36
N GLU A 4 8.27 0.01 -5.15
CA GLU A 4 8.79 0.50 -3.87
C GLU A 4 8.16 1.86 -3.51
N THR A 5 8.16 2.81 -4.45
CA THR A 5 7.52 4.12 -4.28
C THR A 5 6.00 3.97 -4.14
N ALA A 6 5.37 3.10 -4.93
CA ALA A 6 3.93 2.88 -4.86
C ALA A 6 3.48 2.34 -3.50
N ARG A 7 4.21 1.37 -2.94
CA ARG A 7 3.96 0.84 -1.59
C ARG A 7 4.28 1.87 -0.50
N TYR A 8 5.30 2.71 -0.67
CA TYR A 8 5.56 3.81 0.26
C TYR A 8 4.37 4.78 0.32
N ILE A 9 3.86 5.20 -0.85
CA ILE A 9 2.69 6.09 -0.92
C ILE A 9 1.47 5.41 -0.29
N SER A 10 1.20 4.17 -0.67
CA SER A 10 0.07 3.40 -0.13
C SER A 10 0.14 3.26 1.39
N ASN A 11 1.30 2.94 1.95
CA ASN A 11 1.43 2.75 3.40
C ASN A 11 1.27 4.04 4.20
N TYR A 12 1.91 5.13 3.77
CA TYR A 12 1.98 6.37 4.57
C TYR A 12 0.96 7.44 4.17
N TYR A 13 0.29 7.25 3.03
CA TYR A 13 -0.70 8.17 2.47
C TYR A 13 -2.02 7.47 2.10
N HIS A 14 -2.31 6.30 2.69
CA HIS A 14 -3.60 5.60 2.52
C HIS A 14 -4.83 6.46 2.85
N ARG A 15 -4.67 7.53 3.64
CA ARG A 15 -5.74 8.52 3.89
C ARG A 15 -6.31 9.15 2.60
N PHE A 16 -5.56 9.12 1.50
CA PHE A 16 -5.99 9.59 0.18
C PHE A 16 -6.58 8.50 -0.72
N PHE A 17 -6.76 7.28 -0.20
CA PHE A 17 -7.51 6.24 -0.90
C PHE A 17 -8.96 6.67 -0.99
N ASN A 18 -9.56 6.46 -2.16
CA ASN A 18 -11.02 6.52 -2.28
C ASN A 18 -11.65 5.27 -1.62
N ASP A 19 -12.97 5.25 -1.53
CA ASP A 19 -13.69 4.16 -0.85
C ASP A 19 -13.40 2.79 -1.47
N LYS A 20 -13.32 2.70 -2.80
CA LYS A 20 -13.09 1.43 -3.51
C LYS A 20 -11.65 0.94 -3.38
N GLU A 21 -10.68 1.85 -3.41
CA GLU A 21 -9.29 1.53 -3.13
C GLU A 21 -9.09 1.09 -1.68
N ASN A 22 -9.78 1.71 -0.71
CA ASN A 22 -9.76 1.28 0.69
C ASN A 22 -10.31 -0.14 0.85
N ILE A 23 -11.41 -0.47 0.18
CA ILE A 23 -11.98 -1.82 0.18
C ILE A 23 -11.03 -2.81 -0.49
N ALA A 24 -10.49 -2.47 -1.66
CA ALA A 24 -9.54 -3.29 -2.41
C ALA A 24 -8.26 -3.58 -1.61
N HIS A 25 -7.67 -2.54 -1.01
CA HIS A 25 -6.50 -2.66 -0.15
C HIS A 25 -6.75 -3.56 1.05
N ARG A 26 -7.89 -3.38 1.73
CA ARG A 26 -8.28 -4.24 2.85
C ARG A 26 -8.47 -5.69 2.41
N HIS A 27 -9.02 -5.92 1.22
CA HIS A 27 -9.16 -7.26 0.65
C HIS A 27 -7.79 -7.91 0.40
N ILE A 28 -6.86 -7.20 -0.24
CA ILE A 28 -5.48 -7.68 -0.46
C ILE A 28 -4.81 -8.03 0.87
N ASP A 29 -4.82 -7.10 1.84
CA ASP A 29 -4.22 -7.31 3.17
C ASP A 29 -4.81 -8.52 3.89
N SER A 30 -6.11 -8.74 3.71
CA SER A 30 -6.84 -9.84 4.35
C SER A 30 -6.45 -11.18 3.75
N LEU A 31 -6.38 -11.27 2.43
CA LEU A 31 -5.91 -12.47 1.73
C LEU A 31 -4.46 -12.78 2.07
N PHE A 32 -3.58 -11.77 2.10
CA PHE A 32 -2.19 -11.94 2.51
C PHE A 32 -2.08 -12.51 3.93
N LYS A 33 -2.85 -11.96 4.88
CA LYS A 33 -2.85 -12.42 6.29
C LYS A 33 -3.43 -13.83 6.47
N LEU A 34 -4.35 -14.24 5.60
CA LEU A 34 -4.89 -15.59 5.57
C LEU A 34 -3.92 -16.60 4.97
N ASN A 35 -2.97 -16.16 4.12
CA ASN A 35 -1.89 -16.99 3.59
C ASN A 35 -2.39 -18.34 3.02
N GLY A 36 -3.48 -18.31 2.25
CA GLY A 36 -4.07 -19.51 1.63
C GLY A 36 -4.97 -20.36 2.55
N GLU A 37 -5.33 -19.88 3.75
CA GLU A 37 -6.29 -20.58 4.61
C GLU A 37 -7.60 -20.88 3.85
N PRO A 38 -8.17 -22.10 3.99
CA PRO A 38 -9.36 -22.51 3.26
C PRO A 38 -10.59 -21.74 3.73
N GLU A 39 -11.59 -21.62 2.85
CA GLU A 39 -12.84 -20.89 3.16
C GLU A 39 -13.61 -21.48 4.36
N SER A 40 -13.41 -22.76 4.64
CA SER A 40 -14.02 -23.48 5.76
C SER A 40 -13.45 -23.07 7.12
N SER A 41 -12.25 -22.47 7.16
CA SER A 41 -11.57 -22.06 8.39
C SER A 41 -12.35 -20.98 9.15
N SER A 42 -12.27 -21.02 10.48
CA SER A 42 -12.91 -20.03 11.35
C SER A 42 -12.43 -18.61 11.05
N ARG A 43 -11.14 -18.44 10.75
CA ARG A 43 -10.54 -17.14 10.45
C ARG A 43 -11.03 -16.56 9.13
N TYR A 44 -11.08 -17.37 8.07
CA TYR A 44 -11.64 -16.94 6.78
C TYR A 44 -13.10 -16.50 6.94
N LYS A 45 -13.93 -17.30 7.64
CA LYS A 45 -15.34 -16.97 7.91
C LYS A 45 -15.49 -15.65 8.67
N ILE A 46 -14.62 -15.37 9.64
CA ILE A 46 -14.60 -14.09 10.36
C ILE A 46 -14.26 -12.94 9.41
N TYR A 47 -13.23 -13.08 8.58
CA TYR A 47 -12.81 -12.04 7.66
C TYR A 47 -13.90 -11.72 6.62
N LYS A 48 -14.54 -12.76 6.07
CA LYS A 48 -15.69 -12.60 5.17
C LYS A 48 -16.87 -11.91 5.86
N ARG A 49 -17.24 -12.33 7.07
CA ARG A 49 -18.33 -11.73 7.86
C ARG A 49 -18.09 -10.25 8.19
N LYS A 50 -16.83 -9.88 8.43
CA LYS A 50 -16.42 -8.49 8.68
C LYS A 50 -16.32 -7.63 7.41
N GLY A 51 -16.57 -8.22 6.22
CA GLY A 51 -16.43 -7.54 4.93
C GLY A 51 -14.98 -7.26 4.55
N TRP A 52 -14.02 -7.92 5.21
CA TRP A 52 -12.60 -7.73 4.92
C TRP A 52 -12.16 -8.51 3.68
N ILE A 53 -12.77 -9.67 3.43
CA ILE A 53 -12.79 -10.31 2.11
C ILE A 53 -14.05 -9.82 1.41
N THR A 54 -13.90 -8.79 0.58
CA THR A 54 -15.02 -8.17 -0.14
C THR A 54 -15.55 -9.02 -1.29
N THR A 55 -16.81 -8.77 -1.65
CA THR A 55 -17.44 -9.18 -2.93
C THR A 55 -17.86 -7.96 -3.77
N ASP A 56 -17.44 -6.75 -3.38
CA ASP A 56 -17.70 -5.51 -4.13
C ASP A 56 -16.99 -5.57 -5.48
N LYS A 57 -17.79 -5.55 -6.56
CA LYS A 57 -17.29 -5.73 -7.93
C LYS A 57 -16.34 -4.62 -8.37
N GLU A 58 -16.59 -3.39 -7.97
CA GLU A 58 -15.74 -2.25 -8.35
C GLU A 58 -14.39 -2.32 -7.62
N ALA A 59 -14.38 -2.69 -6.33
CA ALA A 59 -13.14 -2.91 -5.61
C ALA A 59 -12.34 -4.12 -6.15
N LEU A 60 -13.03 -5.20 -6.55
CA LEU A 60 -12.39 -6.36 -7.17
C LEU A 60 -11.84 -6.03 -8.57
N GLU A 61 -12.51 -5.16 -9.32
CA GLU A 61 -12.05 -4.68 -10.62
C GLU A 61 -10.71 -3.92 -10.53
N LEU A 62 -10.51 -3.16 -9.46
CA LEU A 62 -9.24 -2.43 -9.21
C LEU A 62 -8.04 -3.37 -9.02
N ILE A 63 -8.26 -4.63 -8.65
CA ILE A 63 -7.19 -5.61 -8.35
C ILE A 63 -7.13 -6.76 -9.37
N LYS A 64 -7.96 -6.73 -10.42
CA LYS A 64 -8.08 -7.81 -11.41
C LYS A 64 -6.75 -8.15 -12.11
N ASN A 65 -5.89 -7.15 -12.29
CA ASN A 65 -4.57 -7.28 -12.90
C ASN A 65 -3.46 -7.56 -11.88
N GLY A 66 -3.82 -7.83 -10.62
CA GLY A 66 -2.91 -8.12 -9.52
C GLY A 66 -2.56 -6.91 -8.65
N GLU A 67 -2.00 -7.21 -7.47
CA GLU A 67 -1.69 -6.22 -6.44
C GLU A 67 -0.70 -5.13 -6.89
N THR A 68 0.30 -5.50 -7.69
CA THR A 68 1.36 -4.59 -8.14
C THR A 68 0.76 -3.46 -8.97
N GLU A 69 -0.13 -3.79 -9.90
CA GLU A 69 -0.77 -2.81 -10.76
C GLU A 69 -1.74 -1.93 -9.96
N PHE A 70 -2.51 -2.53 -9.04
CA PHE A 70 -3.37 -1.78 -8.11
C PHE A 70 -2.58 -0.71 -7.34
N PHE A 71 -1.45 -1.09 -6.73
CA PHE A 71 -0.62 -0.16 -5.97
C PHE A 71 -0.04 0.95 -6.85
N ILE A 72 0.46 0.62 -8.05
CA ILE A 72 1.03 1.59 -8.97
C ILE A 72 -0.03 2.59 -9.44
N ASN A 73 -1.21 2.11 -9.85
CA ASN A 73 -2.30 2.95 -10.34
C ASN A 73 -2.83 3.88 -9.24
N THR A 74 -3.09 3.32 -8.06
CA THR A 74 -3.53 4.07 -6.87
C THR A 74 -2.51 5.14 -6.48
N ALA A 75 -1.22 4.77 -6.40
CA ALA A 75 -0.16 5.72 -6.03
C ALA A 75 0.05 6.82 -7.08
N ASN A 76 -0.07 6.50 -8.38
CA ASN A 76 -0.01 7.51 -9.45
C ASN A 76 -1.16 8.51 -9.34
N ARG A 77 -2.39 8.03 -9.09
CA ARG A 77 -3.56 8.90 -8.87
C ARG A 77 -3.35 9.82 -7.67
N ILE A 78 -2.96 9.25 -6.52
CA ILE A 78 -2.69 10.01 -5.30
C ILE A 78 -1.58 11.05 -5.53
N LEU A 79 -0.51 10.69 -6.23
CA LEU A 79 0.57 11.63 -6.55
C LEU A 79 0.14 12.74 -7.49
N LYS A 80 -0.78 12.46 -8.43
CA LYS A 80 -1.34 13.46 -9.33
C LYS A 80 -2.22 14.46 -8.59
N GLU A 81 -3.08 13.98 -7.69
CA GLU A 81 -4.09 14.80 -7.00
C GLU A 81 -3.54 15.51 -5.76
N TYR A 82 -2.63 14.87 -5.02
CA TYR A 82 -2.16 15.33 -3.70
C TYR A 82 -0.64 15.55 -3.67
N LYS A 83 -0.04 15.97 -4.79
CA LYS A 83 1.42 16.12 -4.92
C LYS A 83 2.06 16.95 -3.80
N SER A 84 1.42 18.05 -3.40
CA SER A 84 1.91 18.96 -2.36
C SER A 84 1.88 18.37 -0.95
N GLU A 85 1.06 17.35 -0.72
CA GLU A 85 0.90 16.66 0.57
C GLU A 85 1.88 15.49 0.73
N ILE A 86 2.53 15.05 -0.36
CA ILE A 86 3.34 13.83 -0.39
C ILE A 86 4.83 14.18 -0.27
N PHE A 87 5.45 13.61 0.74
CA PHE A 87 6.88 13.71 0.99
C PHE A 87 7.58 12.37 0.75
N LEU A 88 8.37 12.30 -0.32
CA LEU A 88 9.25 11.18 -0.60
C LEU A 88 10.60 11.39 0.08
N ASN A 89 10.80 10.73 1.22
CA ASN A 89 12.02 10.85 2.01
C ASN A 89 13.19 10.13 1.32
N ASN A 90 13.88 10.82 0.41
CA ASN A 90 15.03 10.28 -0.30
C ASN A 90 16.32 10.56 0.48
N CYS A 91 17.21 9.56 0.52
CA CYS A 91 18.51 9.69 1.18
C CYS A 91 19.31 10.86 0.57
N PRO A 92 19.87 11.78 1.37
CA PRO A 92 20.65 12.90 0.84
C PRO A 92 21.93 12.45 0.14
N ASN A 93 22.51 11.31 0.55
CA ASN A 93 23.70 10.73 -0.05
C ASN A 93 23.39 9.94 -1.34
N CYS A 94 22.66 8.82 -1.25
CA CYS A 94 22.46 7.92 -2.38
C CYS A 94 21.15 8.12 -3.16
N LYS A 95 20.34 9.13 -2.81
CA LYS A 95 19.06 9.50 -3.45
C LYS A 95 17.94 8.43 -3.49
N LYS A 96 18.19 7.24 -2.96
CA LYS A 96 17.18 6.17 -2.84
C LYS A 96 16.16 6.49 -1.75
N LEU A 97 14.93 6.01 -1.94
CA LEU A 97 13.81 6.18 -1.01
C LEU A 97 14.10 5.49 0.33
N ALA A 98 13.88 6.23 1.42
CA ALA A 98 13.99 5.72 2.78
C ALA A 98 12.74 4.92 3.18
N ARG A 99 12.86 4.10 4.23
CA ARG A 99 11.80 3.16 4.65
C ARG A 99 10.51 3.86 5.08
N THR A 100 10.61 5.05 5.66
CA THR A 100 9.48 5.80 6.21
C THR A 100 9.68 7.32 6.00
N PRO A 101 8.62 8.14 6.05
CA PRO A 101 8.73 9.60 5.97
C PRO A 101 9.59 10.22 7.08
N LYS A 102 9.71 9.54 8.23
CA LYS A 102 10.44 10.02 9.41
C LYS A 102 11.82 9.38 9.57
N ALA A 103 12.21 8.46 8.69
CA ALA A 103 13.49 7.79 8.77
C ALA A 103 14.64 8.81 8.65
N ARG A 104 15.63 8.71 9.56
CA ARG A 104 16.86 9.52 9.53
C ARG A 104 18.13 8.72 9.22
N GLN A 105 17.98 7.45 8.84
CA GLN A 105 19.06 6.57 8.41
C GLN A 105 18.69 5.84 7.12
N CYS A 106 19.60 5.80 6.16
CA CYS A 106 19.42 5.10 4.90
C CYS A 106 19.56 3.59 5.07
N ARG A 107 18.53 2.82 4.66
CA ARG A 107 18.60 1.34 4.57
C ARG A 107 19.51 0.83 3.44
N HIS A 108 19.90 1.70 2.50
CA HIS A 108 20.66 1.30 1.30
C HIS A 108 22.15 1.60 1.40
N CYS A 109 22.54 2.74 1.99
CA CYS A 109 23.95 3.14 2.13
C CYS A 109 24.39 3.42 3.58
N GLY A 110 23.51 3.22 4.57
CA GLY A 110 23.83 3.44 5.98
C GLY A 110 23.93 4.90 6.42
N ASN A 111 23.96 5.87 5.49
CA ASN A 111 24.07 7.30 5.80
C ASN A 111 23.02 7.75 6.82
N LYS A 112 23.45 8.54 7.79
CA LYS A 112 22.63 9.12 8.85
C LYS A 112 22.48 10.62 8.58
N TRP A 113 21.30 11.18 8.79
CA TRP A 113 21.03 12.62 8.70
C TRP A 113 20.30 13.12 9.95
N PHE A 114 20.77 12.63 11.09
CA PHE A 114 20.46 13.14 12.41
C PHE A 114 21.76 13.62 13.06
N GLU A 115 21.62 14.57 13.98
CA GLU A 115 22.71 15.06 14.85
C GLU A 115 23.17 13.98 15.84
#